data_AF-A0A256F918-F1
#
_entry.id   AF-A0A256F918-F1
#
_cell.length_a   1.000
_cell.length_b   1.000
_cell.length_c   1.000
_cell.angle_alpha   90.00
_cell.angle_beta   90.00
_cell.angle_gamma   90.00
#
_symmetry.space_group_name_H-M   'P 1'
#
loop_
_entity.id
_entity.type
_entity.pdbx_description
1 polymer ?
#
loop_
_entity_poly.entity_id
_entity_poly.type
_entity_poly.pdbx_seq_one_letter_code
_entity_poly.pdbx_strand_id
1 'polypeptide(L)'
;MIVASGRSHRHVTAVADHLMQALREMGCKDIRVEGLEGGDWVLIDTGDIVVHIFRPEIRDFYNLEKIWINDDIEDQRASGTVH
;
A
#
# COMPACT_ATOMS: atom_id res chain seq x y z
N MET A 1 -6.92 4.30 -3.28
CA MET A 1 -5.88 3.28 -3.04
C MET A 1 -4.72 3.92 -2.28
N ILE A 2 -4.13 3.22 -1.32
CA ILE A 2 -2.96 3.64 -0.54
C ILE A 2 -1.84 2.63 -0.80
N VAL A 3 -0.60 3.12 -0.93
CA VAL A 3 0.60 2.29 -1.06
C VAL A 3 1.58 2.67 0.05
N ALA A 4 2.02 1.68 0.81
CA ALA A 4 2.99 1.80 1.89
C ALA A 4 4.14 0.80 1.71
N SER A 5 5.24 1.01 2.44
CA SER A 5 6.41 0.14 2.37
C SER A 5 6.93 -0.26 3.76
N GLY A 6 7.22 -1.55 3.92
CA GLY A 6 7.81 -2.13 5.12
C GLY A 6 9.20 -2.70 4.82
N ARG A 7 10.19 -2.32 5.63
CA ARG A 7 11.61 -2.66 5.43
C ARG A 7 11.99 -4.14 5.62
N SER A 8 11.09 -4.98 6.10
CA SER A 8 11.29 -6.42 6.30
C SER A 8 9.95 -7.13 6.41
N HIS A 9 9.94 -8.45 6.26
CA HIS A 9 8.76 -9.29 6.48
C HIS A 9 8.05 -8.96 7.80
N ARG A 10 8.79 -8.96 8.93
CA ARG A 10 8.24 -8.62 10.26
C ARG A 10 7.65 -7.20 10.30
N HIS A 11 8.25 -6.24 9.61
CA HIS A 11 7.74 -4.87 9.60
C HIS A 11 6.45 -4.77 8.80
N VAL A 12 6.38 -5.42 7.64
CA VAL A 12 5.16 -5.46 6.82
C VAL A 12 4.02 -6.09 7.59
N THR A 13 4.22 -7.27 8.18
CA THR A 13 3.17 -7.97 8.94
C THR A 13 2.74 -7.17 10.17
N ALA A 14 3.67 -6.58 10.92
CA ALA A 14 3.33 -5.74 12.06
C ALA A 14 2.50 -4.49 11.69
N VAL A 15 2.82 -3.84 10.57
CA VAL A 15 2.04 -2.68 10.09
C VAL A 15 0.64 -3.13 9.64
N ALA A 16 0.55 -4.26 8.93
CA ALA A 16 -0.72 -4.82 8.50
C ALA A 16 -1.63 -5.19 9.70
N ASP A 17 -1.09 -5.91 10.68
CA ASP A 17 -1.81 -6.30 11.90
C ASP A 17 -2.31 -5.07 12.67
N HIS A 18 -1.44 -4.08 12.86
CA HIS A 18 -1.81 -2.84 13.55
C HIS A 18 -2.92 -2.08 12.81
N LEU A 19 -2.84 -2.01 11.47
CA LEU A 19 -3.88 -1.36 10.67
C LEU A 19 -5.20 -2.12 10.76
N MET A 20 -5.19 -3.45 10.67
CA MET A 20 -6.39 -4.28 10.83
C MET A 20 -7.04 -4.07 12.20
N GLN A 21 -6.24 -4.01 13.26
CA GLN A 21 -6.73 -3.75 14.61
C GLN A 21 -7.42 -2.39 14.69
N ALA A 22 -6.74 -1.33 14.23
CA ALA A 22 -7.31 0.02 14.22
C ALA A 22 -8.62 0.12 13.41
N LEU A 23 -8.69 -0.52 12.24
CA LEU A 23 -9.89 -0.55 11.41
C LEU A 23 -11.06 -1.27 12.11
N ARG A 24 -10.78 -2.38 12.82
CA ARG A 24 -11.79 -3.09 13.61
C ARG A 24 -12.30 -2.24 14.78
N GLU A 25 -11.41 -1.54 15.46
CA GLU A 25 -11.77 -0.62 16.56
C GLU A 25 -12.64 0.55 16.08
N MET A 26 -12.47 0.99 14.83
CA MET A 26 -13.33 1.97 14.17
C MET A 26 -14.67 1.41 13.67
N GLY A 27 -14.93 0.11 13.84
CA GLY A 27 -16.18 -0.53 13.45
C GLY A 27 -16.24 -0.99 11.98
N CYS A 28 -15.10 -1.04 11.29
CA CYS A 28 -15.03 -1.60 9.94
C CYS A 28 -15.18 -3.14 10.02
N LYS A 29 -16.21 -3.69 9.36
CA LYS A 29 -16.61 -5.10 9.49
C LYS A 29 -16.12 -5.99 8.35
N ASP A 30 -16.07 -5.45 7.13
CA ASP A 30 -15.78 -6.22 5.91
C ASP A 30 -14.34 -6.02 5.44
N ILE A 31 -13.38 -6.34 6.31
CA ILE A 31 -11.94 -6.25 5.99
C ILE A 31 -11.48 -7.58 5.39
N ARG A 32 -11.03 -7.55 4.14
CA ARG A 32 -10.36 -8.68 3.47
C ARG A 32 -8.85 -8.45 3.48
N VAL A 33 -8.10 -9.52 3.72
CA VAL A 33 -6.64 -9.46 3.84
C VAL A 33 -6.01 -10.61 3.09
N GLU A 34 -5.01 -10.31 2.27
CA GLU A 34 -4.26 -11.28 1.48
C GLU A 34 -2.75 -11.08 1.67
N GLY A 35 -1.98 -12.17 1.56
CA GLY A 35 -0.51 -12.13 1.59
C GLY A 35 0.14 -11.92 2.96
N LEU A 36 -0.65 -11.86 4.05
CA LEU A 36 -0.16 -11.60 5.41
C LEU A 36 0.93 -12.59 5.86
N GLU A 37 0.73 -13.90 5.63
CA GLU A 37 1.72 -14.92 6.00
C GLU A 37 3.04 -14.81 5.21
N GLY A 38 2.98 -14.29 3.98
CA GLY A 38 4.17 -14.08 3.14
C GLY A 38 4.91 -12.81 3.51
N GLY A 39 4.20 -11.73 3.87
CA GLY A 39 4.77 -10.45 4.32
C GLY A 39 5.66 -9.72 3.30
N ASP A 40 5.69 -10.19 2.05
CA ASP A 40 6.37 -9.54 0.92
C ASP A 40 5.47 -8.50 0.26
N TRP A 41 4.18 -8.83 0.15
CA TRP A 41 3.09 -7.95 -0.27
C TRP A 41 1.83 -8.32 0.49
N VAL A 42 1.30 -7.36 1.25
CA VAL A 42 0.01 -7.48 1.92
C VAL A 42 -1.00 -6.55 1.28
N LEU A 43 -2.18 -7.07 0.97
CA LEU A 43 -3.33 -6.31 0.49
C LEU A 43 -4.40 -6.31 1.58
N ILE A 44 -4.88 -5.13 1.95
CA ILE A 44 -6.00 -4.93 2.87
C ILE A 44 -7.07 -4.16 2.13
N ASP A 45 -8.24 -4.77 1.99
CA ASP A 45 -9.39 -4.20 1.30
C ASP A 45 -10.55 -4.01 2.28
N THR A 46 -11.04 -2.78 2.39
CA THR A 46 -12.19 -2.40 3.23
C THR A 46 -13.45 -2.11 2.40
N GLY A 47 -13.43 -2.36 1.09
CA GLY A 47 -14.47 -1.97 0.14
C GLY A 47 -14.28 -0.54 -0.39
N ASP A 48 -14.12 0.44 0.51
CA ASP A 48 -13.91 1.85 0.13
C ASP A 48 -12.43 2.20 -0.06
N ILE A 49 -11.54 1.56 0.69
CA ILE A 49 -10.10 1.83 0.68
C ILE A 49 -9.34 0.51 0.54
N VAL A 50 -8.48 0.46 -0.47
CA VAL A 50 -7.50 -0.62 -0.65
C VAL A 50 -6.12 -0.12 -0.27
N VAL A 51 -5.46 -0.83 0.64
CA VAL A 51 -4.10 -0.54 1.13
C VAL A 51 -3.17 -1.66 0.69
N HIS A 52 -2.09 -1.29 0.01
CA HIS A 52 -1.03 -2.20 -0.39
C HIS A 52 0.23 -1.90 0.43
N ILE A 53 0.78 -2.91 1.09
CA ILE A 53 2.01 -2.80 1.89
C ILE A 53 3.05 -3.71 1.28
N PHE A 54 4.13 -3.14 0.76
CA PHE A 54 5.19 -3.88 0.07
C PHE A 54 6.50 -3.88 0.84
N ARG A 55 7.31 -4.92 0.64
CA ARG A 55 8.75 -4.75 0.78
C ARG A 55 9.32 -3.93 -0.39
N PRO A 56 10.28 -3.03 -0.16
CA PRO A 56 10.86 -2.19 -1.21
C PRO A 56 11.30 -2.99 -2.45
N GLU A 57 12.04 -4.09 -2.23
CA GLU A 57 12.53 -4.95 -3.31
C GLU A 57 11.41 -5.62 -4.14
N ILE A 58 10.25 -5.87 -3.54
CA ILE A 58 9.08 -6.48 -4.20
C ILE A 58 8.31 -5.41 -4.98
N ARG A 59 8.18 -4.21 -4.42
CA ARG A 59 7.58 -3.06 -5.11
C ARG A 59 8.33 -2.74 -6.40
N ASP A 60 9.65 -2.73 -6.34
CA ASP A 60 10.52 -2.46 -7.50
C ASP A 60 10.44 -3.57 -8.55
N PHE A 61 10.36 -4.84 -8.12
CA PHE A 61 10.27 -5.99 -9.01
C PHE A 61 8.93 -6.08 -9.75
N TYR A 62 7.80 -5.87 -9.05
CA TYR A 62 6.47 -5.95 -9.65
C TYR A 62 6.05 -4.66 -10.37
N ASN A 63 6.76 -3.55 -10.17
CA ASN A 63 6.57 -2.26 -10.85
C ASN A 63 5.09 -1.86 -10.97
N LEU A 64 4.32 -2.08 -9.90
CA LEU A 64 2.87 -1.90 -9.89
C LEU A 64 2.46 -0.45 -10.18
N GLU A 65 3.38 0.48 -9.92
CA GLU A 65 3.24 1.88 -10.32
C GLU A 65 2.97 2.04 -11.81
N LYS A 66 3.54 1.23 -12.70
CA LYS A 66 3.25 1.31 -14.14
C LYS A 66 1.86 0.86 -14.56
N ILE A 67 1.15 0.11 -13.73
CA ILE A 67 -0.19 -0.43 -14.05
C ILE A 67 -1.27 0.48 -13.48
N TRP A 68 -1.01 1.12 -12.33
CA TRP A 68 -2.01 1.85 -11.56
C TRP A 68 -1.76 3.35 -11.48
N ILE A 69 -0.59 3.84 -11.87
CA ILE A 69 -0.38 5.25 -12.19
C ILE A 69 -0.83 5.42 -13.64
N ASN A 70 -2.05 5.91 -13.84
CA ASN A 70 -2.34 6.65 -15.08
C ASN A 70 -1.27 7.73 -15.22
N ASP A 71 -0.83 8.02 -16.46
CA ASP A 71 0.18 9.01 -16.88
C ASP A 71 0.09 10.42 -16.23
N ASP A 72 -0.87 10.68 -15.34
CA ASP A 72 -1.20 11.98 -14.75
C ASP A 72 -0.35 12.37 -13.53
N ILE A 73 0.53 11.51 -12.99
CA ILE A 73 1.40 11.86 -11.85
C ILE A 73 2.73 12.50 -12.30
N GLU A 74 3.10 12.41 -13.59
CA GLU A 74 4.33 13.03 -14.09
C GLU A 74 4.25 14.56 -14.28
N ASP A 75 3.05 15.18 -14.28
CA ASP A 75 2.92 16.61 -14.63
C ASP A 75 3.03 17.60 -13.44
N GLN A 76 3.29 17.14 -12.21
CA GLN A 76 3.45 18.06 -11.05
C GLN A 76 4.89 18.35 -10.64
N ARG A 77 5.89 17.78 -11.33
CA ARG A 77 7.32 18.12 -11.10
C ARG A 77 7.95 18.95 -12.21
N ALA A 78 7.28 19.12 -13.36
CA ALA A 78 7.80 19.89 -14.48
C ALA A 78 7.40 21.38 -14.47
N SER A 79 6.32 21.77 -13.78
CA SER A 79 5.89 23.17 -13.71
C SER A 79 6.42 23.89 -12.45
N GLY A 80 7.73 23.81 -12.24
CA GLY A 80 8.44 24.47 -11.14
C GLY A 80 9.54 25.41 -11.61
N THR A 81 9.35 26.12 -12.71
CA THR A 81 10.18 27.28 -13.08
C THR A 81 9.29 28.46 -13.40
N VAL A 82 8.96 29.21 -12.36
CA VAL A 82 8.53 30.62 -12.47
C VAL A 82 9.26 31.39 -11.37
N HIS A 83 10.51 31.78 -11.66
CA HIS A 83 10.96 33.17 -11.71
C HIS A 83 12.46 33.25 -12.00
#